data_AF-A0A921BNY5-F1
#
_entry.id   AF-A0A921BNY5-F1
#
_cell.length_a   1.000
_cell.length_b   1.000
_cell.length_c   1.000
_cell.angle_alpha   90.00
_cell.angle_beta   90.00
_cell.angle_gamma   90.00
#
_symmetry.space_group_name_H-M   'P 1'
#
loop_
_entity.id
_entity.type
_entity.pdbx_description
1 polymer ?
#
loop_
_entity_poly.entity_id
_entity_poly.type
_entity_poly.pdbx_seq_one_letter_code
_entity_poly.pdbx_strand_id
1 'polypeptide(L)' 'MGGELIHEIVTAMAKRMTVAELANMPHYHPTLAEIWTYPADDLAEKSSTKGIRS' A
#
# COMPACT_ATOMS: atom_id res chain seq x y z
N MET A 1 17.72 -0.81 -9.91
CA MET A 1 17.04 -0.02 -8.86
C MET A 1 15.57 -0.44 -8.60
N GLY A 2 15.06 -1.53 -9.18
CA GLY A 2 13.71 -2.04 -8.86
C GLY A 2 13.62 -2.94 -7.61
N GLY A 3 14.78 -3.34 -7.05
CA GLY A 3 14.83 -4.19 -5.85
C GLY A 3 14.19 -3.54 -4.62
N GLU A 4 14.32 -2.22 -4.47
CA GLU A 4 13.71 -1.47 -3.36
C GLU A 4 12.17 -1.52 -3.40
N LEU A 5 11.56 -1.47 -4.61
CA LEU A 5 10.11 -1.56 -4.78
C LEU A 5 9.56 -2.94 -4.38
N ILE A 6 10.32 -4.00 -4.70
CA ILE A 6 9.97 -5.38 -4.32
C ILE A 6 10.18 -5.56 -2.83
N HIS A 7 11.28 -5.04 -2.28
CA HIS A 7 11.59 -5.13 -0.85
C HIS A 7 10.50 -4.50 0.02
N GLU A 8 9.94 -3.37 -0.41
CA GLU A 8 8.84 -2.70 0.28
C GLU A 8 7.59 -3.59 0.42
N ILE A 9 7.12 -4.19 -0.68
CA ILE A 9 5.95 -5.08 -0.64
C ILE A 9 6.25 -6.38 0.11
N VAL A 10 7.43 -6.95 -0.05
CA VAL A 10 7.86 -8.12 0.73
C VAL A 10 7.86 -7.81 2.22
N THR A 11 8.30 -6.62 2.61
CA THR A 11 8.28 -6.17 4.01
C THR A 11 6.85 -6.00 4.52
N ALA A 12 5.98 -5.36 3.75
CA ALA A 12 4.56 -5.22 4.09
C ALA A 12 3.87 -6.59 4.28
N MET A 13 4.15 -7.55 3.38
CA MET A 13 3.64 -8.92 3.49
C MET A 13 4.19 -9.65 4.72
N ALA A 14 5.50 -9.55 4.98
CA ALA A 14 6.14 -10.17 6.14
C ALA A 14 5.59 -9.61 7.46
N LYS A 15 5.20 -8.33 7.48
CA LYS A 15 4.54 -7.67 8.62
C LYS A 15 3.02 -7.83 8.63
N ARG A 16 2.43 -8.46 7.61
CA ARG A 16 0.98 -8.58 7.41
C ARG A 16 0.26 -7.22 7.50
N MET A 17 0.86 -6.18 6.93
CA MET A 17 0.24 -4.87 6.88
C MET A 17 -1.08 -4.92 6.12
N THR A 18 -2.05 -4.15 6.60
CA THR A 18 -3.28 -3.85 5.90
C THR A 18 -3.02 -2.88 4.74
N VAL A 19 -3.94 -2.84 3.77
CA VAL A 19 -3.87 -1.88 2.66
C VAL A 19 -3.90 -0.43 3.14
N ALA A 20 -4.60 -0.15 4.26
CA ALA A 20 -4.63 1.17 4.87
C ALA A 20 -3.29 1.55 5.51
N GLU A 21 -2.62 0.62 6.18
CA GLU A 21 -1.27 0.86 6.73
C GLU A 21 -0.24 1.05 5.63
N LEU A 22 -0.35 0.30 4.52
CA LEU A 22 0.51 0.46 3.36
C LEU A 22 0.31 1.81 2.67
N ALA A 23 -0.95 2.24 2.50
CA ALA A 23 -1.29 3.54 1.91
C ALA A 23 -0.75 4.73 2.71
N ASN A 24 -0.76 4.63 4.04
CA ASN A 24 -0.27 5.67 4.93
C ASN A 24 1.24 5.58 5.24
N MET A 25 1.97 4.68 4.59
CA MET A 25 3.40 4.54 4.81
C MET A 25 4.14 5.78 4.28
N PRO A 26 5.00 6.43 5.08
CA PRO A 26 5.67 7.64 4.63
C PRO A 26 6.73 7.32 3.59
N HIS A 27 6.57 7.89 2.40
CA HIS A 27 7.60 7.89 1.36
C HIS A 27 8.34 9.24 1.33
N TYR A 28 9.64 9.18 1.04
CA TYR A 28 10.40 10.39 0.72
C TYR A 28 9.99 10.91 -0.67
N HIS A 29 9.94 12.24 -0.81
CA HIS A 29 9.64 12.88 -2.09
C HIS A 29 10.91 13.53 -2.69
N PRO A 30 11.21 13.34 -4.00
CA PRO A 30 10.53 12.45 -4.96
C PRO A 30 11.16 11.03 -4.98
N THR A 31 10.34 9.98 -4.93
CA THR A 31 10.84 8.59 -5.06
C THR A 31 9.89 7.67 -5.82
N LEU A 32 10.44 6.66 -6.51
CA LEU A 32 9.62 5.66 -7.21
C LEU A 32 8.74 4.81 -6.27
N ALA A 33 9.10 4.73 -4.99
CA ALA A 33 8.32 4.01 -3.97
C ALA A 33 6.90 4.58 -3.78
N GLU A 34 6.73 5.88 -4.09
CA GLU A 34 5.43 6.56 -4.05
C GLU A 34 4.36 5.87 -4.91
N ILE A 35 4.75 5.09 -5.93
CA ILE A 35 3.82 4.37 -6.81
C ILE A 35 2.91 3.38 -6.06
N TRP A 36 3.33 2.89 -4.88
CA TRP A 36 2.56 1.94 -4.10
C TRP A 36 1.38 2.56 -3.35
N THR A 37 1.35 3.88 -3.17
CA THR A 37 0.20 4.58 -2.56
C THR A 37 -1.05 4.48 -3.43
N TYR A 38 -0.94 4.71 -4.75
CA TYR A 38 -2.08 4.65 -5.67
C TYR A 38 -2.90 3.36 -5.62
N PRO A 39 -2.31 2.15 -5.76
CA PRO A 39 -3.07 0.90 -5.64
C PRO A 39 -3.53 0.62 -4.20
N ALA A 40 -2.76 1.06 -3.19
CA ALA A 40 -3.13 0.85 -1.80
C ALA A 40 -4.37 1.68 -1.41
N ASP A 41 -4.45 2.93 -1.86
CA ASP A 41 -5.60 3.81 -1.68
C ASP A 41 -6.87 3.25 -2.35
N ASP A 42 -6.77 2.86 -3.63
CA ASP A 42 -7.89 2.26 -4.38
C ASP A 42 -8.40 0.97 -3.71
N LEU A 43 -7.49 0.13 -3.20
CA LEU A 43 -7.86 -1.05 -2.43
C LEU A 43 -8.48 -0.73 -1.07
N ALA A 44 -7.99 0.30 -0.38
CA ALA A 44 -8.57 0.76 0.89
C ALA A 44 -10.02 1.23 0.70
N GLU A 45 -10.30 2.02 -0.34
CA GLU A 45 -11.66 2.46 -0.71
C GLU A 45 -12.60 1.29 -1.07
N LYS A 46 -12.08 0.31 -1.82
CA LYS A 46 -12.87 -0.90 -2.18
C LYS A 46 -13.16 -1.77 -0.96
N SER A 47 -12.22 -1.88 -0.03
CA SER A 47 -12.37 -2.68 1.18
C SER A 47 -13.42 -2.12 2.15
N SER A 48 -13.52 -0.80 2.26
CA SER A 48 -14.53 -0.12 3.09
C SER A 48 -15.93 -0.20 2.47
N THR A 49 -16.03 -0.15 1.13
CA THR A 49 -17.32 -0.22 0.42
C THR A 49 -18.00 -1.59 0.50
N LYS A 50 -17.25 -2.67 0.73
CA LYS A 50 -17.79 -4.04 0.76
C LYS A 50 -18.58 -4.38 2.03
N GLY A 51 -18.44 -3.60 3.10
CA GLY A 51 -19.11 -3.83 4.40
C GLY A 51 -20.53 -3.27 4.52
N ILE A 52 -21.05 -2.54 3.52
CA ILE A 52 -22.34 -1.82 3.61
C ILE A 52 -23.46 -2.50 2.81
N ARG A 53 -23.19 -3.63 2.12
CA ARG A 53 -24.15 -4.31 1.22
C ARG A 53 -24.76 -5.60 1.76
N SER A 54 -24.88 -5.76 3.08
CA SER A 54 -25.60 -6.89 3.71
C SER A 54 -26.77 -6.42 4.53
#